data_AF-A0A9D7H944-F1
#
_entry.id   AF-A0A9D7H944-F1
#
_cell.length_a   1.000
_cell.length_b   1.000
_cell.length_c   1.000
_cell.angle_alpha   90.00
_cell.angle_beta   90.00
_cell.angle_gamma   90.00
#
_symmetry.space_group_name_H-M   'P 1'
#
loop_
_entity.id
_entity.type
_entity.pdbx_description
1 polymer ?
#
loop_
_entity_poly.entity_id
_entity_poly.type
_entity_poly.pdbx_seq_one_letter_code
_entity_poly.pdbx_strand_id
1 'polypeptide(L)'
;MPLAQAPEFARPARGWIKAVREALGMTAAQLGARIGVSQSRIARIEKDEAEHALTLATLRRVAEGLDCTLVYALVPNEPLDEMLKARARAQADAQLKRTHHSMRLENQALDKRDLEAERERLALDILAGDPRRLWDAP
;
A
#
# COMPACT_ATOMS: atom_id res chain seq x y z
N MET A 1 -10.33 13.19 3.01
CA MET A 1 -9.04 13.74 3.55
C MET A 1 -7.92 13.31 2.62
N PRO A 2 -7.24 14.20 1.88
CA PRO A 2 -6.19 13.78 0.95
C PRO A 2 -4.90 13.47 1.73
N LEU A 3 -4.53 12.20 1.80
CA LEU A 3 -3.14 11.83 2.09
C LEU A 3 -2.31 12.25 0.88
N ALA A 4 -1.32 13.11 1.10
CA ALA A 4 -0.51 13.71 0.05
C ALA A 4 0.21 12.64 -0.81
N GLN A 5 0.48 12.96 -2.07
CA GLN A 5 1.27 12.13 -2.98
C GLN A 5 2.70 11.95 -2.42
N ALA A 6 3.27 10.75 -2.56
CA ALA A 6 4.61 10.46 -2.10
C ALA A 6 5.64 11.27 -2.92
N PRO A 7 6.69 11.84 -2.30
CA PRO A 7 7.81 12.36 -3.04
C PRO A 7 8.46 11.22 -3.85
N GLU A 8 8.83 11.49 -5.10
CA GLU A 8 9.50 10.51 -5.94
C GLU A 8 10.98 10.40 -5.51
N PHE A 9 11.28 9.41 -4.67
CA PHE A 9 12.65 9.10 -4.27
C PHE A 9 13.25 8.09 -5.25
N ALA A 10 14.18 8.54 -6.10
CA ALA A 10 14.93 7.63 -6.95
C ALA A 10 15.81 6.71 -6.10
N ARG A 11 15.47 5.42 -6.05
CA ARG A 11 16.22 4.43 -5.26
C ARG A 11 17.58 4.17 -5.91
N PRO A 12 18.70 4.26 -5.16
CA PRO A 12 20.01 3.86 -5.69
C PRO A 12 20.02 2.40 -6.12
N ALA A 13 20.69 2.08 -7.24
CA ALA A 13 20.73 0.73 -7.82
C ALA A 13 21.27 -0.37 -6.87
N ARG A 14 22.06 0.01 -5.87
CA ARG A 14 22.65 -0.91 -4.88
C ARG A 14 22.06 -0.78 -3.46
N GLY A 15 20.92 -0.09 -3.31
CA GLY A 15 20.30 0.16 -2.01
C GLY A 15 20.82 1.42 -1.30
N TRP A 16 20.01 1.94 -0.38
CA TRP A 16 20.31 3.15 0.39
C TRP A 16 21.44 2.93 1.39
N ILE A 17 21.48 1.75 2.04
CA ILE A 17 22.49 1.44 3.05
C ILE A 17 23.88 1.53 2.45
N LYS A 18 24.08 0.88 1.29
CA LYS A 18 25.36 0.87 0.61
C LYS A 18 25.75 2.26 0.11
N ALA A 19 24.81 2.97 -0.50
CA ALA A 19 25.05 4.31 -1.03
C ALA A 19 25.48 5.30 0.06
N VAL A 20 24.76 5.33 1.20
CA VAL A 20 25.09 6.20 2.32
C VAL A 20 26.40 5.78 2.97
N ARG A 21 26.62 4.47 3.20
CA ARG A 21 27.88 3.97 3.77
C ARG A 21 29.09 4.38 2.93
N GLU A 22 29.01 4.25 1.60
CA GLU A 22 30.08 4.62 0.67
C GLU A 22 30.28 6.14 0.62
N ALA A 23 29.20 6.93 0.64
CA ALA A 23 29.29 8.39 0.70
C ALA A 23 29.95 8.91 1.99
N LEU A 24 29.76 8.20 3.12
CA LEU A 24 30.43 8.48 4.39
C LEU A 24 31.88 7.96 4.44
N GLY A 25 32.38 7.32 3.38
CA GLY A 25 33.72 6.73 3.35
C GLY A 25 33.90 5.51 4.26
N MET A 26 32.80 4.86 4.67
CA MET A 26 32.84 3.73 5.59
C MET A 26 33.00 2.39 4.85
N THR A 27 33.87 1.53 5.38
CA THR A 27 33.92 0.11 4.99
C THR A 27 32.76 -0.67 5.61
N ALA A 28 32.41 -1.81 5.01
CA ALA A 28 31.41 -2.72 5.58
C ALA A 28 31.80 -3.22 6.99
N ALA A 29 33.10 -3.38 7.27
CA ALA A 29 33.57 -3.78 8.60
C ALA A 29 33.35 -2.67 9.64
N GLN A 30 33.58 -1.39 9.29
CA GLN A 30 33.33 -0.26 10.17
C GLN A 30 31.84 -0.10 10.49
N LEU A 31 30.95 -0.22 9.49
CA LEU A 31 29.51 -0.22 9.75
C LEU A 31 29.12 -1.41 10.64
N GLY A 32 29.69 -2.59 10.36
CA GLY A 32 29.50 -3.79 11.18
C GLY A 32 29.85 -3.55 12.64
N ALA A 33 31.01 -2.96 12.91
CA ALA A 33 31.44 -2.60 14.25
C ALA A 33 30.48 -1.60 14.93
N ARG A 34 30.04 -0.55 14.21
CA ARG A 34 29.09 0.45 14.75
C ARG A 34 27.75 -0.16 15.17
N ILE A 35 27.26 -1.15 14.41
CA ILE A 35 25.99 -1.80 14.73
C ILE A 35 26.16 -3.15 15.41
N GLY A 36 27.36 -3.57 15.80
CA GLY A 36 27.62 -4.83 16.50
C GLY A 36 27.34 -6.10 15.70
N VAL A 37 27.70 -6.14 14.41
CA VAL A 37 27.59 -7.33 13.54
C VAL A 37 28.85 -7.53 12.69
N SER A 38 29.03 -8.71 12.11
CA SER A 38 30.17 -9.00 11.23
C SER A 38 30.10 -8.24 9.89
N GLN A 39 31.25 -8.03 9.25
CA GLN A 39 31.33 -7.51 7.89
C GLN A 39 30.50 -8.36 6.90
N SER A 40 30.54 -9.68 7.02
CA SER A 40 29.75 -10.60 6.18
C SER A 40 28.25 -10.38 6.36
N ARG A 41 27.80 -10.06 7.59
CA ARG A 41 26.41 -9.71 7.86
C ARG A 41 26.02 -8.39 7.22
N ILE A 42 26.90 -7.39 7.18
CA ILE A 42 26.64 -6.13 6.47
C ILE A 42 26.47 -6.37 4.97
N ALA A 43 27.36 -7.14 4.34
CA ALA A 43 27.24 -7.48 2.93
C ALA A 43 25.90 -8.16 2.60
N ARG A 44 25.44 -9.07 3.49
CA ARG A 44 24.12 -9.69 3.37
C ARG A 44 22.98 -8.68 3.57
N ILE A 45 23.08 -7.79 4.56
CA ILE A 45 22.07 -6.74 4.80
C ILE A 45 21.91 -5.83 3.57
N GLU A 46 23.01 -5.40 2.95
CA GLU A 46 22.98 -4.58 1.73
C GLU A 46 22.30 -5.30 0.57
N LYS A 47 22.58 -6.60 0.41
CA LYS A 47 21.94 -7.43 -0.60
C LYS A 47 20.44 -7.61 -0.32
N ASP A 48 20.09 -8.00 0.91
CA ASP A 48 18.70 -8.21 1.34
C ASP A 48 17.91 -6.90 1.25
N GLU A 49 18.53 -5.73 1.46
CA GLU A 49 17.90 -4.43 1.23
C GLU A 49 17.53 -4.28 -0.24
N ALA A 50 18.49 -4.43 -1.14
CA ALA A 50 18.28 -4.31 -2.59
C ALA A 50 17.18 -5.26 -3.10
N GLU A 51 17.12 -6.48 -2.54
CA GLU A 51 16.15 -7.52 -2.87
C GLU A 51 14.81 -7.42 -2.09
N HIS A 52 14.59 -6.35 -1.31
CA HIS A 52 13.38 -6.13 -0.51
C HIS A 52 13.10 -7.22 0.56
N ALA A 53 14.13 -7.98 0.96
CA ALA A 53 14.05 -9.06 1.95
C ALA A 53 14.43 -8.61 3.38
N LEU A 54 14.82 -7.35 3.56
CA LEU A 54 15.29 -6.82 4.83
C LEU A 54 14.13 -6.42 5.76
N THR A 55 14.23 -6.77 7.04
CA THR A 55 13.23 -6.38 8.04
C THR A 55 13.35 -4.91 8.42
N LEU A 56 12.20 -4.27 8.74
CA LEU A 56 12.18 -2.88 9.24
C LEU A 56 13.02 -2.69 10.52
N ALA A 57 13.07 -3.70 11.40
CA ALA A 57 13.90 -3.67 12.60
C ALA A 57 15.40 -3.56 12.25
N THR A 58 15.84 -4.29 11.21
CA THR A 58 17.23 -4.22 10.76
C THR A 58 17.53 -2.89 10.08
N LEU A 59 16.61 -2.40 9.23
CA LEU A 59 16.71 -1.07 8.62
C LEU A 59 16.88 0.03 9.68
N ARG A 60 16.11 -0.01 10.77
CA ARG A 60 16.21 0.94 11.87
C ARG A 60 17.59 0.92 12.53
N ARG A 61 18.08 -0.28 12.90
CA ARG A 61 19.41 -0.45 13.51
C ARG A 61 20.54 0.03 12.59
N VAL A 62 20.42 -0.21 11.29
CA VAL A 62 21.41 0.28 10.30
C VAL A 62 21.34 1.79 10.16
N ALA A 63 20.14 2.37 10.12
CA ALA A 63 19.96 3.82 10.07
C ALA A 63 20.61 4.50 11.28
N GLU A 64 20.38 4.00 12.49
CA GLU A 64 21.07 4.46 13.72
C GLU A 64 22.59 4.35 13.58
N GLY A 65 23.09 3.22 13.05
CA GLY A 65 24.51 3.01 12.77
C GLY A 65 25.13 3.93 11.71
N LEU A 66 24.31 4.52 10.84
CA LEU A 66 24.71 5.47 9.81
C LEU A 66 24.41 6.92 10.22
N ASP A 67 23.92 7.15 11.44
CA ASP A 67 23.42 8.46 11.89
C ASP A 67 22.32 9.03 10.98
N CYS A 68 21.42 8.15 10.57
CA CYS A 68 20.31 8.42 9.66
C CYS A 68 18.97 8.21 10.36
N THR A 69 17.95 8.97 9.96
CA THR A 69 16.56 8.74 10.39
C THR A 69 15.84 7.83 9.38
N LEU A 70 15.31 6.70 9.85
CA LEU A 70 14.43 5.86 9.03
C LEU A 70 13.02 6.47 8.97
N VAL A 71 12.61 6.91 7.78
CA VAL A 71 11.23 7.34 7.49
C VAL A 71 10.49 6.21 6.79
N TYR A 72 9.37 5.75 7.37
CA TYR A 72 8.49 4.74 6.79
C TYR A 72 7.07 5.29 6.71
N ALA A 73 6.48 5.25 5.52
CA ALA A 73 5.14 5.75 5.26
C ALA A 73 4.38 4.78 4.35
N LEU A 74 3.07 4.65 4.59
CA LEU A 74 2.13 4.05 3.66
C LEU A 74 1.42 5.21 2.95
N VAL A 75 1.66 5.35 1.65
CA VAL A 75 1.02 6.36 0.83
C VAL A 75 0.00 5.67 -0.07
N PRO A 76 -1.29 6.03 0.00
CA PRO A 76 -2.30 5.48 -0.89
C PRO A 76 -1.98 5.80 -2.36
N ASN A 77 -2.21 4.84 -3.25
CA ASN A 77 -2.06 5.04 -4.69
C ASN A 77 -3.14 5.96 -5.28
N GLU A 78 -4.26 6.10 -4.58
CA GLU A 78 -5.37 6.98 -4.93
C GLU A 78 -5.96 7.60 -3.65
N PRO A 79 -6.71 8.73 -3.75
CA PRO A 79 -7.33 9.33 -2.57
C PRO A 79 -8.25 8.33 -1.85
N LEU A 80 -8.19 8.30 -0.52
CA LEU A 80 -9.00 7.38 0.29
C LEU A 80 -10.50 7.49 -0.01
N ASP A 81 -10.98 8.70 -0.27
CA ASP A 81 -12.39 8.96 -0.59
C ASP A 81 -12.80 8.26 -1.91
N GLU A 82 -11.88 8.16 -2.89
CA GLU A 82 -12.10 7.41 -4.12
C GLU A 82 -11.99 5.90 -3.90
N MET A 83 -11.07 5.43 -3.05
CA MET A 83 -11.00 4.01 -2.65
C MET A 83 -12.33 3.53 -2.05
N LEU A 84 -12.92 4.35 -1.17
CA LEU A 84 -14.20 4.05 -0.52
C LEU A 84 -15.35 4.02 -1.54
N LYS A 85 -15.44 5.01 -2.44
CA LYS A 85 -16.45 5.02 -3.51
C LYS A 85 -16.31 3.82 -4.44
N ALA A 86 -15.09 3.48 -4.84
CA ALA A 86 -14.82 2.32 -5.69
C ALA A 86 -15.29 1.03 -5.00
N ARG A 87 -15.02 0.88 -3.70
CA ARG A 87 -15.46 -0.27 -2.92
C ARG A 87 -16.97 -0.34 -2.78
N ALA A 88 -17.63 0.78 -2.51
CA ALA A 88 -19.10 0.86 -2.40
C ALA A 88 -19.78 0.46 -3.71
N ARG A 89 -19.28 0.98 -4.85
CA ARG A 89 -19.77 0.61 -6.18
C ARG A 89 -19.59 -0.88 -6.46
N ALA A 90 -18.47 -1.48 -6.07
CA ALA A 90 -18.24 -2.90 -6.24
C ALA A 90 -19.21 -3.77 -5.42
N GLN A 91 -19.58 -3.33 -4.21
CA GLN A 91 -20.60 -4.01 -3.41
C GLN A 91 -22.01 -3.83 -4.00
N ALA A 92 -22.35 -2.61 -4.44
CA ALA A 92 -23.61 -2.35 -5.13
C ALA A 92 -23.76 -3.24 -6.37
N ASP A 93 -22.71 -3.38 -7.18
CA ASP A 93 -22.68 -4.28 -8.34
C ASP A 93 -22.91 -5.75 -7.95
N ALA A 94 -22.33 -6.21 -6.84
CA ALA A 94 -22.53 -7.58 -6.36
C ALA A 94 -23.95 -7.83 -5.86
N GLN A 95 -24.54 -6.88 -5.13
CA GLN A 95 -25.91 -6.94 -4.66
C GLN A 95 -26.91 -6.89 -5.82
N LEU A 96 -26.70 -5.98 -6.77
CA LEU A 96 -27.53 -5.89 -7.98
C LEU A 96 -27.45 -7.16 -8.81
N LYS A 97 -26.27 -7.77 -9.00
CA LYS A 97 -26.16 -9.07 -9.68
C LYS A 97 -27.00 -10.16 -9.00
N ARG A 98 -27.01 -10.23 -7.67
CA ARG A 98 -27.84 -11.20 -6.93
C ARG A 98 -29.33 -10.97 -7.16
N THR A 99 -29.77 -9.71 -7.06
CA THR A 99 -31.17 -9.34 -7.30
C THR A 99 -31.56 -9.55 -8.77
N HIS A 100 -30.70 -9.23 -9.72
CA HIS A 100 -30.95 -9.42 -11.16
C HIS A 100 -31.03 -10.89 -11.58
N HIS A 101 -30.26 -11.79 -10.94
CA HIS A 101 -30.45 -13.23 -11.15
C HIS A 101 -31.86 -13.69 -10.74
N SER A 102 -32.46 -13.07 -9.71
CA SER A 102 -33.86 -13.30 -9.29
C SER A 102 -34.86 -12.62 -10.23
N MET A 103 -34.62 -11.37 -10.66
CA MET A 103 -35.53 -10.59 -11.52
C MET A 103 -35.54 -10.98 -13.00
N ARG A 104 -34.49 -11.67 -13.50
CA ARG A 104 -34.48 -12.25 -14.86
C ARG A 104 -35.56 -13.33 -15.06
N LEU A 105 -36.13 -13.86 -13.99
CA LEU A 105 -37.27 -14.78 -14.02
C LEU A 105 -38.62 -14.04 -14.12
N GLU A 106 -38.64 -12.72 -13.91
CA GLU A 106 -39.86 -11.87 -13.86
C GLU A 106 -39.99 -10.91 -15.07
N ASN A 107 -39.10 -11.02 -16.06
CA ASN A 107 -39.15 -10.30 -17.34
C ASN A 107 -39.08 -8.76 -17.25
N GLN A 108 -38.40 -8.22 -16.23
CA GLN A 108 -38.09 -6.79 -16.12
C GLN A 108 -36.60 -6.55 -16.43
N ALA A 109 -36.29 -6.16 -17.66
CA ALA A 109 -34.96 -5.68 -18.02
C ALA A 109 -34.93 -4.15 -17.84
N LEU A 110 -34.18 -3.67 -16.85
CA LEU A 110 -33.83 -2.25 -16.74
C LEU A 110 -32.85 -1.87 -17.86
N ASP A 111 -32.98 -0.67 -18.43
CA ASP A 111 -32.00 -0.16 -19.40
C ASP A 111 -30.66 0.11 -18.68
N LYS A 112 -29.55 0.14 -19.43
CA LYS A 112 -28.20 0.34 -18.87
C LYS A 112 -28.09 1.60 -18.02
N ARG A 113 -28.80 2.66 -18.40
CA ARG A 113 -28.84 3.94 -17.68
C ARG A 113 -29.52 3.80 -16.31
N ASP A 114 -30.61 3.06 -16.23
CA ASP A 114 -31.34 2.83 -14.98
C ASP A 114 -30.52 1.95 -14.03
N LEU A 115 -29.80 0.98 -14.57
CA LEU A 115 -28.86 0.14 -13.81
C LEU A 115 -27.70 0.95 -13.21
N GLU A 116 -27.13 1.88 -13.98
CA GLU A 116 -26.08 2.77 -13.47
C GLU A 116 -26.60 3.73 -12.38
N ALA A 117 -27.79 4.30 -12.56
CA ALA A 117 -28.40 5.17 -11.56
C ALA A 117 -28.71 4.41 -10.27
N GLU A 118 -29.25 3.19 -10.39
CA GLU A 118 -29.54 2.31 -9.25
C GLU A 118 -28.25 1.89 -8.52
N ARG A 119 -27.19 1.56 -9.26
CA ARG A 119 -25.87 1.25 -8.71
C ARG A 119 -25.32 2.42 -7.90
N GLU A 120 -25.36 3.64 -8.43
CA GLU A 120 -24.82 4.80 -7.72
C GLU A 120 -25.66 5.14 -6.48
N ARG A 121 -26.99 5.02 -6.55
CA ARG A 121 -27.87 5.17 -5.38
C ARG A 121 -27.48 4.19 -4.28
N LEU A 122 -27.37 2.90 -4.63
CA LEU A 122 -27.02 1.86 -3.68
C LEU A 122 -25.61 2.05 -3.11
N ALA A 123 -24.65 2.49 -3.93
CA ALA A 123 -23.31 2.83 -3.47
C ALA A 123 -23.32 3.99 -2.46
N LEU A 124 -24.13 5.03 -2.67
CA LEU A 124 -24.30 6.13 -1.73
C LEU A 124 -24.93 5.66 -0.40
N ASP A 125 -25.95 4.80 -0.46
CA ASP A 125 -26.57 4.22 0.74
C ASP A 125 -25.57 3.38 1.54
N ILE A 126 -24.74 2.59 0.86
CA ILE A 126 -23.66 1.80 1.49
C ILE A 126 -22.63 2.72 2.16
N LEU A 127 -22.24 3.82 1.49
CA LEU A 127 -21.30 4.81 2.05
C LEU A 127 -21.88 5.55 3.26
N ALA A 128 -23.19 5.82 3.27
CA ALA A 128 -23.88 6.49 4.36
C ALA A 128 -24.16 5.56 5.56
N GLY A 129 -24.07 4.24 5.36
CA GLY A 129 -24.24 3.23 6.39
C GLY A 129 -23.01 3.01 7.28
N ASP A 130 -22.85 1.79 7.83
CA ASP A 130 -21.67 1.42 8.62
C ASP A 130 -20.46 1.21 7.68
N PRO A 131 -19.38 2.03 7.79
CA PRO A 131 -18.20 1.90 6.93
C PRO A 131 -17.50 0.54 7.03
N ARG A 132 -17.69 -0.22 8.12
CA ARG A 132 -17.12 -1.57 8.25
C ARG A 132 -17.69 -2.53 7.21
N ARG A 133 -18.98 -2.36 6.86
CA ARG A 133 -19.68 -3.21 5.90
C ARG A 133 -19.12 -3.13 4.50
N LEU A 134 -18.45 -2.02 4.14
CA LEU A 134 -17.72 -1.89 2.88
C LEU A 134 -16.72 -3.03 2.67
N TRP A 135 -16.18 -3.61 3.73
CA TRP A 135 -15.13 -4.62 3.66
C TRP A 135 -15.63 -6.05 3.86
N ASP A 136 -16.91 -6.23 4.15
CA ASP A 136 -17.51 -7.56 4.23
C ASP A 136 -17.50 -8.24 2.85
N ALA A 137 -17.45 -9.57 2.87
CA ALA A 137 -17.57 -10.36 1.64
C ALA A 137 -18.92 -10.04 0.98
N PRO A 138 -18.95 -9.83 -0.35
CA PRO A 138 -20.20 -9.56 -1.06
C PRO A 138 -21.19 -10.68 -0.84
#